data_AF-A0A914FE83-F1
#
_entry.id   AF-A0A914FE83-F1
#
_cell.length_a   1.000
_cell.length_b   1.000
_cell.length_c   1.000
_cell.angle_alpha   90.00
_cell.angle_beta   90.00
_cell.angle_gamma   90.00
#
_symmetry.space_group_name_H-M   'P 1'
#
loop_
_entity.id
_entity.type
_entity.pdbx_description
1 polymer ?
#
loop_
_entity_poly.entity_id
_entity_poly.type
_entity_poly.pdbx_seq_one_letter_code
_entity_poly.pdbx_strand_id
1 'polypeptide(L)'
;MREMALQAKQERAKNKSSTKEEIDEDAREREAIRRDQLDNIRRERNIARSRPDKLEKLRHDKDRDVSEKIALGLPDSHKLEKLRHDKDRDVSEKIALGLPDSRARNGETLFDARLFDQSKGLDSGGIDDETYSAYDKPWRPETNIQRIYRPTKNNESSMAEDMDRIITTNRFVPEKGFAGAGEQSGARSGPVQFEKQQPNEDLFGLDDLIGDSSSRKRSGRDDDYSNKRSRH
;
A
#
# COMPACT_ATOMS: atom_id res chain seq x y z
N MET A 1 -9.04 -5.52 56.79
CA MET A 1 -8.61 -6.39 55.66
C MET A 1 -9.73 -7.29 55.12
N ARG A 2 -10.45 -8.05 55.96
CA ARG A 2 -11.50 -8.99 55.50
C ARG A 2 -12.74 -8.29 54.90
N GLU A 3 -13.16 -7.17 55.47
CA GLU A 3 -14.30 -6.39 54.95
C GLU A 3 -14.01 -5.74 53.60
N MET A 4 -12.83 -5.15 53.43
CA MET A 4 -12.38 -4.60 52.15
C MET A 4 -12.34 -5.67 51.05
N ALA A 5 -11.93 -6.90 51.38
CA ALA A 5 -11.94 -8.01 50.43
C ALA A 5 -13.36 -8.48 50.08
N LEU A 6 -14.32 -8.40 51.01
CA LEU A 6 -15.73 -8.68 50.73
C LEU A 6 -16.35 -7.59 49.86
N GLN A 7 -16.03 -6.32 50.12
CA GLN A 7 -16.50 -5.19 49.32
C GLN A 7 -15.96 -5.26 47.89
N ALA A 8 -14.67 -5.54 47.69
CA ALA A 8 -14.08 -5.73 46.37
C ALA A 8 -14.71 -6.90 45.59
N LYS A 9 -15.07 -7.99 46.28
CA LYS A 9 -15.80 -9.12 45.67
C LYS A 9 -17.23 -8.74 45.28
N GLN A 10 -17.93 -7.96 46.11
CA GLN A 10 -19.26 -7.47 45.79
C GLN A 10 -19.25 -6.47 44.64
N GLU A 11 -18.29 -5.56 44.58
CA GLU A 11 -18.14 -4.63 43.45
C GLU A 11 -17.80 -5.35 42.15
N ARG A 12 -16.93 -6.37 42.19
CA ARG A 12 -16.64 -7.17 41.01
C ARG A 12 -17.83 -8.00 40.54
N ALA A 13 -18.67 -8.48 41.47
CA ALA A 13 -19.91 -9.18 41.13
C ALA A 13 -20.94 -8.21 40.52
N LYS A 14 -21.08 -7.01 41.09
CA LYS A 14 -21.97 -5.94 40.57
C LYS A 14 -21.55 -5.45 39.18
N ASN A 15 -20.25 -5.27 38.94
CA ASN A 15 -19.73 -4.87 37.63
C ASN A 15 -19.95 -5.95 36.57
N LYS A 16 -19.96 -7.23 36.97
CA LYS A 16 -20.23 -8.36 36.08
C LYS A 16 -21.73 -8.51 35.75
N SER A 17 -22.62 -8.18 36.70
CA SER A 17 -24.06 -8.13 36.41
C SER A 17 -24.43 -6.93 35.54
N SER A 18 -23.84 -5.76 35.79
CA SER A 18 -24.11 -4.55 35.00
C SER A 18 -23.68 -4.69 33.55
N THR A 19 -22.48 -5.23 33.29
CA THR A 19 -22.03 -5.50 31.90
C THR A 19 -22.91 -6.53 31.19
N LYS A 20 -23.45 -7.52 31.91
CA LYS A 20 -24.36 -8.50 31.32
C LYS A 20 -25.72 -7.87 30.96
N GLU A 21 -26.25 -7.01 31.83
CA GLU A 21 -27.49 -6.29 31.58
C GLU A 21 -27.38 -5.31 30.41
N GLU A 22 -26.25 -4.61 30.29
CA GLU A 22 -25.94 -3.69 29.19
C GLU A 22 -25.83 -4.42 27.84
N ILE A 23 -25.15 -5.58 27.81
CA ILE A 23 -25.07 -6.42 26.59
C ILE A 23 -26.47 -6.94 26.20
N ASP A 24 -27.31 -7.32 27.16
CA ASP A 24 -28.68 -7.77 26.91
C ASP A 24 -29.61 -6.62 26.46
N GLU A 25 -29.32 -5.38 26.85
CA GLU A 25 -30.04 -4.18 26.39
C GLU A 25 -29.63 -3.78 24.97
N ASP A 26 -28.33 -3.74 24.67
CA ASP A 26 -27.80 -3.52 23.31
C ASP A 26 -28.33 -4.56 22.32
N ALA A 27 -28.41 -5.83 22.74
CA ALA A 27 -28.96 -6.89 21.91
C ALA A 27 -30.46 -6.66 21.59
N ARG A 28 -31.23 -6.16 22.57
CA ARG A 28 -32.65 -5.82 22.39
C ARG A 28 -32.82 -4.60 21.49
N GLU A 29 -31.98 -3.58 21.64
CA GLU A 29 -32.02 -2.38 20.79
C GLU A 29 -31.71 -2.72 19.33
N ARG A 30 -30.68 -3.55 19.09
CA ARG A 30 -30.34 -4.02 17.73
C ARG A 30 -31.48 -4.80 17.09
N GLU A 31 -32.18 -5.65 17.86
CA GLU A 31 -33.33 -6.40 17.34
C GLU A 31 -34.54 -5.49 17.09
N ALA A 32 -34.76 -4.47 17.93
CA ALA A 32 -35.78 -3.44 17.69
C ALA A 32 -35.50 -2.66 16.40
N ILE A 33 -34.25 -2.24 16.15
CA ILE A 33 -33.86 -1.55 14.92
C ILE A 33 -34.10 -2.45 13.70
N ARG A 34 -33.73 -3.74 13.77
CA ARG A 34 -33.98 -4.70 12.68
C ARG A 34 -35.48 -4.82 12.39
N ARG A 35 -36.30 -4.92 13.43
CA ARG A 35 -37.76 -5.02 13.30
C ARG A 35 -38.35 -3.76 12.66
N ASP A 36 -37.95 -2.58 13.12
CA ASP A 36 -38.40 -1.29 12.60
C ASP A 36 -38.01 -1.10 11.13
N GLN A 37 -36.81 -1.53 10.73
CA GLN A 37 -36.38 -1.51 9.33
C GLN A 37 -37.26 -2.42 8.47
N LEU A 38 -37.58 -3.63 8.92
CA LEU A 38 -38.46 -4.54 8.20
C LEU A 38 -39.89 -3.97 8.05
N ASP A 39 -40.43 -3.36 9.11
CA ASP A 39 -41.75 -2.74 9.07
C ASP A 39 -41.77 -1.46 8.21
N ASN A 40 -40.67 -0.70 8.17
CA ASN A 40 -40.49 0.40 7.22
C ASN A 40 -40.47 -0.10 5.77
N ILE A 41 -39.73 -1.16 5.46
CA ILE A 41 -39.68 -1.76 4.11
C ILE A 41 -41.07 -2.26 3.70
N ARG A 42 -41.82 -2.88 4.62
CA ARG A 42 -43.20 -3.32 4.36
C ARG A 42 -44.10 -2.13 4.05
N ARG A 43 -44.03 -1.06 4.85
CA ARG A 43 -44.79 0.18 4.62
C ARG A 43 -44.42 0.81 3.28
N GLU A 44 -43.14 0.96 2.98
CA GLU A 44 -42.65 1.53 1.72
C GLU A 44 -43.14 0.72 0.52
N ARG A 45 -43.06 -0.62 0.58
CA ARG A 45 -43.55 -1.51 -0.48
C ARG A 45 -45.06 -1.42 -0.66
N ASN A 46 -45.83 -1.30 0.42
CA ASN A 46 -47.28 -1.13 0.35
C ASN A 46 -47.65 0.23 -0.25
N ILE A 47 -46.91 1.29 0.10
CA ILE A 47 -47.10 2.64 -0.47
C ILE A 47 -46.71 2.65 -1.95
N ALA A 48 -45.60 2.02 -2.34
CA ALA A 48 -45.17 1.90 -3.73
C ALA A 48 -46.24 1.22 -4.61
N ARG A 49 -46.91 0.19 -4.06
CA ARG A 49 -47.99 -0.53 -4.76
C ARG A 49 -49.32 0.22 -4.76
N SER A 50 -49.66 0.93 -3.68
CA SER A 50 -50.95 1.61 -3.54
C SER A 50 -50.96 3.01 -4.16
N ARG A 51 -49.86 3.77 -4.01
CA ARG A 51 -49.72 5.18 -4.39
C ARG A 51 -48.25 5.55 -4.66
N PRO A 52 -47.76 5.38 -5.90
CA PRO A 52 -46.36 5.69 -6.24
C PRO A 52 -46.00 7.17 -5.99
N ASP A 53 -46.92 8.11 -6.26
CA ASP A 53 -46.65 9.54 -6.05
C ASP A 53 -46.41 9.93 -4.58
N LYS A 54 -46.94 9.13 -3.64
CA LYS A 54 -46.71 9.34 -2.20
C LYS A 54 -45.37 8.78 -1.74
N LEU A 55 -44.83 7.79 -2.46
CA LEU A 55 -43.51 7.24 -2.18
C LEU A 55 -42.42 8.28 -2.43
N GLU A 56 -42.52 9.01 -3.54
CA GLU A 56 -41.57 10.06 -3.90
C GLU A 56 -41.57 11.18 -2.85
N LYS A 57 -42.75 11.62 -2.39
CA LYS A 57 -42.87 12.60 -1.30
C LYS A 57 -42.25 12.08 0.00
N LEU A 58 -42.53 10.83 0.38
CA LEU A 58 -41.98 10.22 1.59
C LEU A 58 -40.45 10.12 1.54
N ARG A 59 -39.87 9.83 0.36
CA ARG A 59 -38.42 9.83 0.16
C ARG A 59 -37.84 11.23 0.25
N HIS A 60 -38.47 12.19 -0.43
CA HIS A 60 -38.04 13.58 -0.42
C HIS A 60 -38.09 14.22 0.97
N ASP A 61 -39.13 13.94 1.77
CA ASP A 61 -39.22 14.43 3.15
C ASP A 61 -38.14 13.77 4.03
N LYS A 62 -37.83 12.48 3.83
CA LYS A 62 -36.73 11.80 4.53
C LYS A 62 -35.36 12.37 4.17
N ASP A 63 -35.14 12.68 2.89
CA ASP A 63 -33.91 13.30 2.41
C ASP A 63 -33.78 14.74 2.92
N ARG A 64 -34.90 15.48 3.03
CA ARG A 64 -34.95 16.78 3.68
C ARG A 64 -34.52 16.69 5.14
N ASP A 65 -35.07 15.77 5.92
CA ASP A 65 -34.69 15.58 7.33
C ASP A 65 -33.19 15.24 7.49
N VAL A 66 -32.62 14.46 6.57
CA VAL A 66 -31.18 14.12 6.57
C VAL A 66 -30.34 15.35 6.20
N SER A 67 -30.71 16.06 5.14
CA SER A 67 -30.00 17.27 4.74
C SER A 67 -30.09 18.38 5.79
N GLU A 68 -31.21 18.53 6.50
CA GLU A 68 -31.35 19.47 7.63
C GLU A 68 -30.46 19.07 8.80
N LYS A 69 -30.36 17.78 9.13
CA LYS A 69 -29.41 17.30 10.16
C LYS A 69 -27.96 17.61 9.77
N ILE A 70 -27.60 17.41 8.51
CA ILE A 70 -26.27 17.72 7.99
C ILE A 70 -26.02 19.24 8.01
N ALA A 71 -27.00 20.05 7.58
CA ALA A 71 -26.91 21.50 7.56
C ALA A 71 -26.81 22.12 8.96
N LEU A 72 -27.52 21.55 9.94
CA LEU A 72 -27.43 21.90 11.35
C LEU A 72 -26.19 21.31 12.03
N GLY A 73 -25.36 20.54 11.30
CA GLY A 73 -24.15 19.91 11.83
C GLY A 73 -24.40 18.85 12.89
N LEU A 74 -25.62 18.31 12.98
CA LEU A 74 -25.91 17.21 13.89
C LEU A 74 -25.17 15.96 13.39
N PRO A 75 -24.43 15.26 14.27
CA PRO A 75 -23.81 14.00 13.90
C PRO A 75 -24.90 12.96 13.59
N ASP A 76 -24.64 12.12 12.60
CA ASP A 76 -25.45 10.93 12.36
C ASP A 76 -25.59 10.14 13.66
N SER A 77 -26.77 9.57 13.90
CA SER A 77 -27.05 8.79 15.12
C SER A 77 -26.01 7.70 15.33
N HIS A 78 -25.63 7.00 14.26
CA HIS A 78 -24.61 5.94 14.30
C HIS A 78 -23.20 6.47 14.59
N LYS A 79 -22.88 7.69 14.17
CA LYS A 79 -21.60 8.34 14.46
C LYS A 79 -21.56 8.81 15.92
N LEU A 80 -22.68 9.33 16.43
CA LEU A 80 -22.83 9.72 17.82
C LEU A 80 -22.73 8.52 18.77
N GLU A 81 -23.36 7.40 18.43
CA GLU A 81 -23.29 6.15 19.18
C GLU A 81 -21.86 5.60 19.24
N LYS A 82 -21.14 5.56 18.11
CA LYS A 82 -19.72 5.20 18.09
C LYS A 82 -18.88 6.13 18.97
N LEU A 83 -19.12 7.43 18.89
CA LEU A 83 -18.38 8.41 19.69
C LEU A 83 -18.63 8.26 21.20
N ARG A 84 -19.86 7.88 21.58
CA ARG A 84 -20.23 7.53 22.96
C ARG A 84 -19.52 6.26 23.40
N HIS A 85 -19.63 5.18 22.62
CA HIS A 85 -18.95 3.92 22.93
C HIS A 85 -17.43 4.10 23.02
N ASP A 86 -16.80 4.84 22.11
CA ASP A 86 -15.36 5.11 22.14
C ASP A 86 -14.97 5.93 23.38
N LYS A 87 -15.85 6.79 23.89
CA LYS A 87 -15.65 7.56 25.11
C LYS A 87 -15.79 6.70 26.38
N ASP A 88 -16.71 5.74 26.38
CA ASP A 88 -17.00 4.88 27.52
C ASP A 88 -16.05 3.67 27.64
N ARG A 89 -15.28 3.36 26.60
CA ARG A 89 -14.23 2.31 26.65
C ARG A 89 -13.21 2.53 27.77
N ASP A 90 -12.79 1.43 28.37
CA ASP A 90 -11.73 1.39 29.37
C ASP A 90 -10.38 1.84 28.80
N VAL A 91 -9.50 2.35 29.68
CA VAL A 91 -8.18 2.87 29.28
C VAL A 91 -7.32 1.79 28.61
N SER A 92 -7.38 0.55 29.09
CA SER A 92 -6.66 -0.58 28.47
C SER A 92 -7.17 -0.90 27.07
N GLU A 93 -8.47 -0.80 26.81
CA GLU A 93 -9.05 -1.02 25.48
C GLU A 93 -8.73 0.14 24.54
N LYS A 94 -8.75 1.38 25.05
CA LYS A 94 -8.30 2.56 24.29
C LYS A 94 -6.84 2.44 23.86
N ILE A 95 -5.97 1.99 24.76
CA ILE A 95 -4.55 1.72 24.44
C ILE A 95 -4.44 0.60 23.40
N ALA A 96 -5.15 -0.51 23.58
CA ALA A 96 -5.11 -1.64 22.64
C ALA A 96 -5.63 -1.27 21.24
N LEU A 97 -6.61 -0.37 21.17
CA LEU A 97 -7.20 0.13 19.93
C LEU A 97 -6.48 1.37 19.38
N GLY A 98 -5.45 1.87 20.07
CA GLY A 98 -4.70 3.07 19.66
C GLY A 98 -5.53 4.35 19.67
N LEU A 99 -6.64 4.40 20.42
CA LEU A 99 -7.43 5.62 20.57
C LEU A 99 -6.67 6.61 21.44
N PRO A 100 -6.59 7.89 21.05
CA PRO A 100 -5.95 8.91 21.87
C PRO A 100 -6.69 9.04 23.20
N ASP A 101 -5.94 9.22 24.29
CA ASP A 101 -6.54 9.44 25.59
C ASP A 101 -7.29 10.77 25.59
N SER A 102 -8.61 10.70 25.63
CA SER A 102 -9.49 11.88 25.72
C SER A 102 -9.31 12.67 27.03
N ARG A 103 -8.58 12.13 28.02
CA ARG A 103 -8.18 12.84 29.25
C ARG A 103 -6.89 13.63 29.10
N ALA A 104 -6.11 13.42 28.03
CA ALA A 104 -4.93 14.22 27.74
C ALA A 104 -5.35 15.63 27.26
N ARG A 105 -5.78 16.46 28.21
CA ARG A 105 -6.07 17.89 28.02
C ARG A 105 -4.79 18.73 27.95
N ASN A 106 -3.76 18.24 27.26
CA ASN A 106 -2.56 19.02 26.99
C ASN A 106 -2.70 19.52 25.56
N GLY A 107 -3.09 20.79 25.40
CA GLY A 107 -3.41 21.44 24.13
C GLY A 107 -2.22 21.66 23.18
N GLU A 108 -1.16 20.88 23.31
CA GLU A 108 -0.04 20.86 22.39
C GLU A 108 -0.27 19.67 21.45
N THR A 109 -0.39 19.94 20.15
CA THR A 109 -0.52 18.90 19.12
C THR A 109 0.65 17.94 19.27
N LEU A 110 0.38 16.71 19.71
CA LEU A 110 1.37 15.66 19.80
C LEU A 110 1.90 15.39 18.40
N PHE A 111 3.06 15.94 18.08
CA PHE A 111 3.73 15.70 16.81
C PHE A 111 4.48 14.36 16.85
N ASP A 112 4.51 13.66 15.72
CA ASP A 112 5.30 12.44 15.57
C ASP A 112 6.79 12.77 15.60
N ALA A 113 7.54 12.17 16.52
CA ALA A 113 9.00 12.36 16.62
C ALA A 113 9.74 12.03 15.31
N ARG A 114 9.22 11.10 14.51
CA ARG A 114 9.78 10.74 13.19
C ARG A 114 9.67 11.85 12.15
N LEU A 115 8.88 12.88 12.42
CA LEU A 115 8.78 14.05 11.56
C LEU A 115 9.95 15.01 11.78
N PHE A 116 10.46 15.10 13.01
CA PHE A 116 11.58 15.98 13.37
C PHE A 116 12.96 15.34 13.20
N ASP A 117 13.03 14.02 13.16
CA ASP A 117 14.26 13.28 12.84
C ASP A 117 14.55 13.23 11.33
N GLN A 118 13.82 14.00 10.52
CA GLN A 118 14.08 14.16 9.09
C GLN A 118 14.98 15.37 8.90
N SER A 119 16.27 15.15 8.63
CA SER A 119 17.23 16.22 8.27
C SER A 119 16.93 16.92 6.93
N LYS A 120 15.83 16.57 6.26
CA LYS A 120 15.41 17.14 4.98
C LYS A 120 14.97 18.58 5.20
N GLY A 121 15.78 19.52 4.72
CA GLY A 121 15.46 20.95 4.75
C GLY A 121 16.51 21.84 5.40
N LEU A 122 17.40 21.28 6.25
CA LEU A 122 18.54 22.05 6.78
C LEU A 122 19.68 22.18 5.77
N ASP A 123 19.82 21.20 4.86
CA ASP A 123 20.92 21.09 3.90
C ASP A 123 20.58 21.66 2.51
N SER A 124 19.29 21.88 2.21
CA SER A 124 18.82 22.37 0.90
C SER A 124 18.82 23.90 0.77
N GLY A 125 19.35 24.63 1.76
CA GLY A 125 19.33 26.10 1.81
C GLY A 125 20.59 26.80 1.30
N GLY A 126 21.65 26.04 0.97
CA GLY A 126 22.94 26.57 0.52
C GLY A 126 23.21 26.33 -0.96
N ILE A 127 22.18 26.47 -1.80
CA ILE A 127 22.29 26.25 -3.24
C ILE A 127 22.88 27.52 -3.86
N ASP A 128 24.16 27.47 -4.18
CA ASP A 128 24.82 28.44 -5.05
C ASP A 128 24.38 28.16 -6.51
N ASP A 129 24.25 29.20 -7.34
CA ASP A 129 23.84 29.06 -8.75
C ASP A 129 24.86 28.20 -9.55
N GLU A 130 26.05 27.99 -8.98
CA GLU A 130 27.15 27.18 -9.50
C GLU A 130 27.05 25.69 -9.09
N THR A 131 26.25 25.37 -8.08
CA THR A 131 25.98 23.98 -7.66
C THR A 131 24.76 23.42 -8.40
N TYR A 132 25.00 22.53 -9.37
CA TYR A 132 23.97 21.90 -10.19
C TYR A 132 23.14 20.86 -9.41
N SER A 133 22.31 21.33 -8.46
CA SER A 133 21.39 20.54 -7.65
C SER A 133 19.95 20.63 -8.19
N ALA A 134 19.74 20.25 -9.45
CA ALA A 134 18.41 20.29 -10.08
C ALA A 134 17.38 19.30 -9.48
N TYR A 135 17.83 18.33 -8.67
CA TYR A 135 16.97 17.30 -8.09
C TYR A 135 17.25 17.11 -6.59
N ASP A 136 16.17 17.02 -5.80
CA ASP A 136 16.22 16.79 -4.36
C ASP A 136 16.74 15.40 -3.96
N LYS A 137 16.73 14.45 -4.90
CA LYS A 137 17.12 13.05 -4.66
C LYS A 137 18.12 12.60 -5.71
N PRO A 138 19.20 11.91 -5.31
CA PRO A 138 20.09 11.28 -6.27
C PRO A 138 19.34 10.18 -7.03
N TRP A 139 19.76 9.93 -8.27
CA TRP A 139 19.17 8.92 -9.15
C TRP A 139 19.22 7.49 -8.56
N ARG A 140 20.17 7.24 -7.64
CA ARG A 140 20.24 6.06 -6.79
C ARG A 140 20.39 6.48 -5.33
N PRO A 141 19.73 5.79 -4.39
CA PRO A 141 20.03 6.00 -2.99
C PRO A 141 21.50 5.60 -2.78
N GLU A 142 22.34 6.53 -2.34
CA GLU A 142 23.71 6.25 -1.98
C GLU A 142 23.70 5.19 -0.87
N THR A 143 23.90 3.92 -1.24
CA THR A 143 24.31 2.90 -0.29
C THR A 143 25.71 3.32 0.11
N ASN A 144 25.84 3.98 1.25
CA ASN A 144 27.14 4.32 1.83
C ASN A 144 28.06 3.11 1.62
N ILE A 145 29.10 3.26 0.80
CA ILE A 145 29.85 2.14 0.19
C ILE A 145 30.37 1.16 1.27
N GLN A 146 30.54 1.68 2.49
CA GLN A 146 30.85 0.96 3.73
C GLN A 146 29.81 -0.10 4.16
N ARG A 147 28.59 -0.11 3.60
CA ARG A 147 27.52 -1.09 3.86
C ARG A 147 27.44 -2.19 2.82
N ILE A 148 28.11 -2.04 1.68
CA ILE A 148 28.08 -3.02 0.58
C ILE A 148 28.75 -4.33 1.02
N TYR A 149 29.72 -4.25 1.94
CA TYR A 149 30.32 -5.42 2.57
C TYR A 149 30.54 -5.18 4.06
N ARG A 150 29.67 -5.76 4.90
CA ARG A 150 29.83 -5.81 6.36
C ARG A 150 29.76 -7.28 6.80
N PRO A 151 30.88 -8.02 6.81
CA PRO A 151 30.90 -9.39 7.31
C PRO A 151 30.54 -9.39 8.81
N THR A 152 29.43 -10.01 9.17
CA THR A 152 28.90 -10.04 10.53
C THR A 152 29.49 -11.23 11.30
N LYS A 153 30.77 -11.17 11.65
CA LYS A 153 31.46 -12.25 12.39
C LYS A 153 30.79 -12.63 13.73
N ASN A 154 29.99 -11.74 14.30
CA ASN A 154 29.31 -11.95 15.59
C ASN A 154 27.93 -12.64 15.48
N ASN A 155 27.43 -12.90 14.28
CA ASN A 155 26.14 -13.60 14.06
C ASN A 155 26.33 -15.01 13.49
N GLU A 156 27.57 -15.52 13.44
CA GLU A 156 27.88 -16.71 12.67
C GLU A 156 27.47 -18.03 13.32
N SER A 157 27.25 -18.12 14.63
CA SER A 157 26.92 -19.42 15.24
C SER A 157 25.58 -20.00 14.75
N SER A 158 24.56 -19.19 14.47
CA SER A 158 23.28 -19.71 13.98
C SER A 158 23.22 -19.85 12.45
N MET A 159 23.91 -18.99 11.70
CA MET A 159 23.95 -19.07 10.24
C MET A 159 25.00 -20.05 9.71
N ALA A 160 26.14 -20.23 10.39
CA ALA A 160 27.21 -21.12 9.93
C ALA A 160 26.79 -22.59 9.99
N GLU A 161 26.05 -23.01 11.02
CA GLU A 161 25.51 -24.38 11.07
C GLU A 161 24.55 -24.67 9.92
N ASP A 162 23.71 -23.70 9.54
CA ASP A 162 22.79 -23.85 8.41
C ASP A 162 23.52 -23.82 7.07
N MET A 163 24.59 -23.02 6.93
CA MET A 163 25.45 -23.03 5.75
C MET A 163 26.24 -24.33 5.63
N ASP A 164 26.80 -24.85 6.72
CA ASP A 164 27.49 -26.15 6.73
C ASP A 164 26.53 -27.29 6.42
N ARG A 165 25.29 -27.26 6.93
CA ARG A 165 24.24 -28.22 6.54
C ARG A 165 23.86 -28.08 5.07
N ILE A 166 23.77 -26.87 4.52
CA ILE A 166 23.48 -26.64 3.09
C ILE A 166 24.63 -27.12 2.20
N ILE A 167 25.88 -26.94 2.63
CA ILE A 167 27.08 -27.37 1.90
C ILE A 167 27.26 -28.89 1.98
N THR A 168 26.97 -29.50 3.13
CA THR A 168 27.15 -30.93 3.36
C THR A 168 25.98 -31.79 2.86
N THR A 169 24.77 -31.21 2.76
CA THR A 169 23.62 -31.94 2.24
C THR A 169 23.50 -31.75 0.73
N ASN A 170 23.47 -32.85 -0.02
CA ASN A 170 23.21 -32.88 -1.47
C ASN A 170 21.76 -32.51 -1.84
N ARG A 171 21.12 -31.62 -1.08
CA ARG A 171 19.73 -31.19 -1.25
C ARG A 171 19.51 -30.36 -2.53
N PHE A 172 20.60 -29.83 -3.10
CA PHE A 172 20.59 -28.97 -4.29
C PHE A 172 21.29 -29.60 -5.50
N VAL A 173 21.61 -30.90 -5.45
CA VAL A 173 22.05 -31.63 -6.64
C VAL A 173 20.79 -32.13 -7.37
N PRO A 174 20.47 -31.62 -8.57
CA PRO A 174 19.29 -32.06 -9.31
C PRO A 174 19.44 -33.53 -9.73
N GLU A 175 18.37 -34.33 -9.61
CA GLU A 175 18.38 -35.75 -9.99
C GLU A 175 18.62 -35.97 -11.50
N LYS A 176 18.37 -34.95 -12.32
CA LYS A 176 18.67 -34.95 -13.75
C LYS A 176 19.49 -33.71 -14.08
N GLY A 177 20.72 -33.91 -14.53
CA GLY A 177 21.57 -32.85 -15.06
C GLY A 177 20.98 -32.21 -16.30
N PHE A 178 21.29 -30.94 -16.53
CA PHE A 178 20.94 -30.24 -17.76
C PHE A 178 21.63 -30.92 -18.95
N ALA A 179 20.89 -31.24 -20.02
CA ALA A 179 21.45 -31.85 -21.22
C ALA A 179 22.50 -30.90 -21.83
N GLY A 180 23.78 -31.29 -21.79
CA GLY A 180 24.94 -30.45 -22.13
C GLY A 180 25.93 -30.23 -20.98
N ALA A 181 25.50 -30.48 -19.74
CA ALA A 181 26.37 -30.58 -18.56
C ALA A 181 26.80 -32.03 -18.33
N GLY A 182 27.24 -32.70 -19.41
CA GLY A 182 27.71 -34.08 -19.38
C GLY A 182 28.84 -34.25 -18.37
N GLU A 183 28.73 -35.31 -17.59
CA GLU A 183 29.63 -35.82 -16.57
C GLU A 183 31.03 -36.07 -17.15
N GLN A 184 31.84 -35.01 -17.26
CA GLN A 184 33.27 -35.08 -17.46
C GLN A 184 33.93 -33.99 -16.63
N SER A 185 34.19 -34.33 -15.37
CA SER A 185 35.20 -33.68 -14.54
C SER A 185 36.60 -33.95 -15.09
N GLY A 186 36.88 -33.46 -16.29
CA GLY A 186 38.22 -33.16 -16.78
C GLY A 186 38.41 -31.66 -16.67
N ALA A 187 39.47 -31.22 -15.99
CA ALA A 187 39.78 -29.80 -15.83
C ALA A 187 39.72 -29.07 -17.18
N ARG A 188 38.77 -28.14 -17.33
CA ARG A 188 38.66 -27.29 -18.51
C ARG A 188 39.87 -26.35 -18.57
N SER A 189 40.95 -26.81 -19.21
CA SER A 189 42.15 -26.02 -19.46
C SER A 189 42.01 -25.30 -20.81
N GLY A 190 41.43 -24.10 -20.79
CA GLY A 190 41.43 -23.18 -21.92
C GLY A 190 40.28 -22.17 -21.87
N PRO A 191 40.48 -20.95 -22.41
CA PRO A 191 39.39 -19.98 -22.55
C PRO A 191 38.30 -20.56 -23.46
N VAL A 192 37.04 -20.27 -23.09
CA VAL A 192 35.82 -20.76 -23.76
C VAL A 192 35.88 -20.41 -25.24
N GLN A 193 35.98 -21.43 -26.10
CA GLN A 193 35.81 -21.25 -27.53
C GLN A 193 34.32 -21.19 -27.85
N PHE A 194 33.88 -20.12 -28.52
CA PHE A 194 32.53 -20.03 -29.04
C PHE A 194 32.46 -20.81 -30.35
N GLU A 195 31.45 -21.66 -30.47
CA GLU A 195 31.08 -22.24 -31.74
C GLU A 195 30.46 -21.11 -32.59
N LYS A 196 31.19 -20.62 -33.58
CA LYS A 196 30.65 -19.70 -34.58
C LYS A 196 29.64 -20.49 -35.40
N GLN A 197 28.37 -20.45 -35.01
CA GLN A 197 27.29 -20.93 -35.86
C GLN A 197 27.45 -20.29 -37.23
N GLN A 198 27.36 -21.13 -38.27
CA GLN A 198 27.66 -20.70 -39.63
C GLN A 198 26.80 -19.51 -40.03
N PRO A 199 27.37 -18.51 -40.72
CA PRO A 199 26.83 -17.15 -40.80
C PRO A 199 25.84 -16.97 -41.96
N ASN A 200 25.08 -17.99 -42.34
CA ASN A 200 24.34 -17.98 -43.60
C ASN A 200 22.87 -18.41 -43.43
N GLU A 201 22.18 -17.78 -42.49
CA GLU A 201 20.75 -17.44 -42.62
C GLU A 201 20.39 -16.59 -41.39
N ASP A 202 20.31 -15.27 -41.62
CA ASP A 202 19.87 -14.31 -40.62
C ASP A 202 18.47 -14.71 -40.14
N LEU A 203 18.40 -15.23 -38.91
CA LEU A 203 17.20 -15.78 -38.29
C LEU A 203 16.04 -14.76 -38.20
N PHE A 204 16.34 -13.47 -38.36
CA PHE A 204 15.38 -12.36 -38.33
C PHE A 204 15.20 -11.64 -39.67
N GLY A 205 15.90 -12.07 -40.74
CA GLY A 205 15.78 -11.48 -42.08
C GLY A 205 16.05 -9.97 -42.14
N LEU A 206 16.89 -9.46 -41.23
CA LEU A 206 17.28 -8.06 -41.16
C LEU A 206 18.15 -7.65 -42.36
N ASP A 207 18.91 -8.59 -42.92
CA ASP A 207 19.72 -8.34 -44.12
C ASP A 207 18.87 -7.92 -45.34
N ASP A 208 17.72 -8.56 -45.57
CA ASP A 208 16.81 -8.20 -46.67
C ASP A 208 16.13 -6.85 -46.44
N LEU A 209 15.75 -6.56 -45.18
CA LEU A 209 15.12 -5.30 -44.79
C LEU A 209 16.06 -4.09 -44.98
N ILE A 210 17.35 -4.27 -44.68
CA ILE A 210 18.37 -3.23 -44.87
C ILE A 210 18.66 -3.07 -46.38
N GLY A 211 18.74 -4.17 -47.13
CA GLY A 211 18.94 -4.15 -48.58
C GLY A 211 17.89 -3.33 -49.32
N ASP A 212 16.61 -3.50 -48.99
CA ASP A 212 15.49 -2.86 -49.69
C ASP A 212 15.40 -1.34 -49.45
N SER A 213 15.94 -0.86 -48.32
CA SER A 213 16.00 0.57 -47.98
C SER A 213 17.16 1.32 -48.66
N SER A 214 18.19 0.61 -49.11
CA SER A 214 19.42 1.20 -49.65
C SER A 214 19.39 1.41 -51.18
N SER A 215 18.48 0.75 -51.91
CA SER A 215 18.44 0.78 -53.38
C SER A 215 17.58 1.91 -53.97
N ARG A 216 16.78 2.63 -53.17
CA ARG A 216 15.97 3.77 -53.65
C ARG A 216 16.69 5.10 -53.49
N LYS A 217 17.77 5.30 -54.24
CA LYS A 217 18.26 6.65 -54.58
C LYS A 217 19.07 6.63 -55.88
N ARG A 218 18.44 7.20 -56.92
CA ARG A 218 18.98 7.84 -58.14
C ARG A 218 18.58 7.15 -59.46
N SER A 219 17.36 7.45 -59.92
CA SER A 219 17.06 7.62 -61.35
C SER A 219 16.42 9.00 -61.53
N GLY A 220 16.90 9.75 -62.52
CA GLY A 220 16.73 11.20 -62.64
C GLY A 220 15.39 11.69 -63.20
N ARG A 221 15.20 13.01 -63.11
CA ARG A 221 14.36 13.77 -64.04
C ARG A 221 14.80 15.22 -64.05
N ASP A 222 15.12 15.69 -65.24
CA ASP A 222 15.33 17.08 -65.63
C ASP A 222 14.12 17.94 -65.28
N ASP A 223 14.35 19.18 -64.86
CA ASP A 223 13.45 20.29 -65.13
C ASP A 223 14.26 21.59 -65.21
N ASP A 224 14.31 22.11 -66.43
CA ASP A 224 14.77 23.43 -66.82
C ASP A 224 14.05 24.54 -66.03
N TYR A 225 14.80 25.43 -65.37
CA TYR A 225 14.38 26.83 -65.21
C TYR A 225 15.60 27.75 -65.27
N SER A 226 15.93 28.15 -66.49
CA SER A 226 16.62 29.40 -66.76
C SER A 226 15.75 30.57 -66.28
N ASN A 227 16.30 31.53 -65.53
CA ASN A 227 16.64 32.85 -66.06
C ASN A 227 17.15 33.79 -64.95
N LYS A 228 18.44 34.12 -65.04
CA LYS A 228 19.08 35.43 -64.85
C LYS A 228 18.30 36.47 -64.02
N ARG A 229 18.93 36.97 -62.95
CA ARG A 229 19.50 38.32 -63.01
C ARG A 229 20.53 38.60 -61.91
N SER A 230 21.67 39.02 -62.42
CA SER A 230 22.85 39.58 -61.77
C SER A 230 22.50 40.73 -60.82
N ARG A 231 23.26 40.80 -59.73
CA ARG A 231 23.55 42.00 -58.94
C ARG A 231 24.10 43.10 -59.86
N HIS A 232 23.56 44.31 -59.80
CA HIS A 232 24.23 45.52 -59.30
C HIS A 232 23.29 46.72 -59.36
#